data_AF-A0AAJ0AFY0-F1
#
_entry.id   AF-A0AAJ0AFY0-F1
#
_cell.length_a   1.000
_cell.length_b   1.000
_cell.length_c   1.000
_cell.angle_alpha   90.00
_cell.angle_beta   90.00
_cell.angle_gamma   90.00
#
_symmetry.space_group_name_H-M   'P 1'
#
loop_
_entity.id
_entity.type
_entity.pdbx_description
1 polymer ?
#
loop_
_entity_poly.entity_id
_entity_poly.type
_entity_poly.pdbx_seq_one_letter_code
_entity_poly.pdbx_strand_id
1 'polypeptide(L)'
;YAYRQVIAEKDAFGGQTLLRRMTDLLVVPRLRRATIASSWIVISQQFSGINIMAFYSSTIFEQAGYSARQCLLASMGFGLVMFVFAFPAVYMMDTFGRRNLLLITFPNMAWCLLASGLCFLIDQGSSARVPLIAFFIYLFTAMYGPGMGPLPSIYFSEAFPLSHREIGSAFTICVNNAVGSALTLTFPELLHKIGPTGAFCFYAGLNLLAFIVIFFLIPETKQRTLEELNYIFGVPTRRHAAYQVRTWLPWLVRRYILLQRNAELEPLYHLE
;
A
#
# COMPACT_ATOMS: atom_id res chain seq x y z
N TYR A 1 13.86 19.33 -22.50
CA TYR A 1 13.94 18.36 -21.40
C TYR A 1 14.10 16.93 -21.89
N ALA A 2 13.18 16.36 -22.68
CA ALA A 2 13.28 14.99 -23.21
C ALA A 2 14.60 14.66 -23.95
N TYR A 3 15.11 15.56 -24.80
CA TYR A 3 16.36 15.34 -25.54
C TYR A 3 17.61 15.24 -24.64
N ARG A 4 17.71 16.07 -23.59
CA ARG A 4 18.81 15.98 -22.61
C ARG A 4 18.70 14.73 -21.75
N GLN A 5 17.49 14.26 -21.48
CA GLN A 5 17.25 13.02 -20.77
C GLN A 5 17.72 11.80 -21.58
N VAL A 6 17.42 11.77 -22.88
CA VAL A 6 17.88 10.70 -23.80
C VAL A 6 19.41 10.68 -23.96
N ILE A 7 20.07 11.84 -23.90
CA ILE A 7 21.54 11.92 -23.95
C ILE A 7 22.16 11.45 -22.63
N ALA A 8 21.63 11.90 -21.49
CA ALA A 8 22.08 11.42 -20.17
C ALA A 8 21.83 9.91 -19.99
N GLU A 9 20.72 9.42 -20.54
CA GLU A 9 20.43 7.99 -20.65
C GLU A 9 21.45 7.30 -21.56
N LYS A 10 21.72 7.77 -22.78
CA LYS A 10 22.75 7.20 -23.66
C LYS A 10 24.16 7.19 -23.05
N ASP A 11 24.54 8.24 -22.33
CA ASP A 11 25.84 8.33 -21.64
C ASP A 11 25.90 7.40 -20.43
N ALA A 12 24.79 7.24 -19.68
CA ALA A 12 24.68 6.25 -18.61
C ALA A 12 24.54 4.81 -19.14
N PHE A 13 24.07 4.66 -20.38
CA PHE A 13 23.80 3.38 -21.05
C PHE A 13 24.96 2.90 -21.91
N GLY A 14 26.00 3.72 -22.10
CA GLY A 14 27.23 3.35 -22.78
C GLY A 14 27.92 2.17 -22.09
N GLY A 15 27.72 0.95 -22.61
CA GLY A 15 28.48 -0.24 -22.24
C GLY A 15 27.88 -1.16 -21.17
N GLN A 16 26.63 -0.95 -20.73
CA GLN A 16 26.01 -1.84 -19.74
C GLN A 16 24.90 -2.71 -20.33
N THR A 17 25.09 -4.03 -20.30
CA THR A 17 24.08 -5.05 -20.63
C THR A 17 22.89 -4.98 -19.67
N LEU A 18 21.69 -5.28 -20.16
CA LEU A 18 20.44 -5.25 -19.38
C LEU A 18 20.51 -6.12 -18.11
N LEU A 19 21.17 -7.29 -18.21
CA LEU A 19 21.48 -8.18 -17.08
C LEU A 19 22.34 -7.53 -15.98
N ARG A 20 23.31 -6.70 -16.36
CA ARG A 20 24.20 -6.01 -15.41
C ARG A 20 23.44 -4.94 -14.63
N ARG A 21 22.50 -4.25 -15.27
CA ARG A 21 21.62 -3.29 -14.59
C ARG A 21 20.63 -3.95 -13.66
N MET A 22 20.15 -5.15 -14.00
CA MET A 22 19.32 -5.94 -13.10
C MET A 22 20.10 -6.42 -11.87
N THR A 23 21.36 -6.82 -12.03
CA THR A 23 22.21 -7.16 -10.88
C THR A 23 22.61 -5.92 -10.08
N ASP A 24 22.79 -4.76 -10.72
CA ASP A 24 23.07 -3.49 -10.03
C ASP A 24 21.92 -3.06 -9.09
N LEU A 25 20.66 -3.42 -9.40
CA LEU A 25 19.52 -3.23 -8.48
C LEU A 25 19.68 -3.99 -7.16
N LEU A 26 20.40 -5.11 -7.16
CA LEU A 26 20.62 -5.97 -5.99
C LEU A 26 21.98 -5.71 -5.32
N VAL A 27 22.98 -5.31 -6.09
CA VAL A 27 24.36 -5.10 -5.61
C VAL A 27 24.53 -3.71 -5.00
N VAL A 28 23.99 -2.67 -5.63
CA VAL A 28 24.18 -1.29 -5.16
C VAL A 28 23.30 -1.04 -3.93
N PRO A 29 23.87 -0.72 -2.74
CA PRO A 29 23.11 -0.64 -1.49
C PRO A 29 21.92 0.35 -1.52
N ARG A 30 22.05 1.43 -2.29
CA ARG A 30 20.99 2.43 -2.50
C ARG A 30 19.86 1.90 -3.37
N LEU A 31 20.19 1.34 -4.54
CA LEU A 31 19.20 0.76 -5.44
C LEU A 31 18.50 -0.41 -4.74
N ARG A 32 19.24 -1.25 -4.01
CA ARG A 32 18.68 -2.35 -3.22
C ARG A 32 17.66 -1.87 -2.20
N ARG A 33 17.92 -0.77 -1.49
CA ARG A 33 16.97 -0.21 -0.51
C ARG A 33 15.74 0.38 -1.19
N ALA A 34 15.90 1.08 -2.32
CA ALA A 34 14.78 1.56 -3.12
C ALA A 34 13.92 0.40 -3.63
N THR A 35 14.55 -0.65 -4.17
CA THR A 35 13.86 -1.88 -4.61
C THR A 35 13.14 -2.55 -3.46
N ILE A 36 13.78 -2.76 -2.30
CA ILE A 36 13.15 -3.36 -1.13
C ILE A 36 11.94 -2.54 -0.66
N ALA A 37 12.06 -1.21 -0.57
CA ALA A 37 10.95 -0.35 -0.15
C ALA A 37 9.78 -0.39 -1.15
N SER A 38 10.08 -0.23 -2.45
CA SER A 38 9.08 -0.30 -3.53
C SER A 38 8.39 -1.67 -3.58
N SER A 39 9.14 -2.77 -3.45
CA SER A 39 8.60 -4.13 -3.39
C SER A 39 7.70 -4.32 -2.17
N TRP A 40 8.11 -3.84 -0.99
CA TRP A 40 7.26 -3.95 0.20
C TRP A 40 5.96 -3.14 0.11
N ILE A 41 5.98 -2.00 -0.58
CA ILE A 41 4.76 -1.21 -0.81
C ILE A 41 3.77 -1.97 -1.67
N VAL A 42 4.21 -2.54 -2.81
CA VAL A 42 3.31 -3.32 -3.66
C VAL A 42 2.89 -4.64 -3.01
N ILE A 43 3.75 -5.27 -2.21
CA ILE A 43 3.36 -6.44 -1.39
C ILE A 43 2.28 -6.03 -0.40
N SER A 44 2.45 -4.90 0.29
CA SER A 44 1.46 -4.38 1.23
C SER A 44 0.14 -4.04 0.54
N GLN A 45 0.21 -3.52 -0.70
CA GLN A 45 -0.94 -3.32 -1.57
C GLN A 45 -1.70 -4.62 -1.80
N GLN A 46 -1.01 -5.69 -2.15
CA GLN A 46 -1.64 -7.00 -2.36
C GLN A 46 -2.18 -7.61 -1.06
N PHE A 47 -1.46 -7.45 0.05
CA PHE A 47 -1.88 -7.91 1.38
C PHE A 47 -3.14 -7.20 1.89
N SER A 48 -3.45 -6.00 1.39
CA SER A 48 -4.71 -5.35 1.71
C SER A 48 -5.94 -6.14 1.25
N GLY A 49 -5.76 -7.06 0.29
CA GLY A 49 -6.81 -7.92 -0.24
C GLY A 49 -7.66 -7.26 -1.32
N ILE A 50 -7.33 -6.05 -1.79
CA ILE A 50 -8.15 -5.33 -2.79
C ILE A 50 -8.40 -6.14 -4.07
N ASN A 51 -7.40 -6.87 -4.56
CA ASN A 51 -7.54 -7.70 -5.76
C ASN A 51 -8.52 -8.85 -5.53
N ILE A 52 -8.48 -9.46 -4.35
CA ILE A 52 -9.41 -10.52 -3.97
C ILE A 52 -10.81 -9.96 -3.78
N MET A 53 -10.94 -8.81 -3.12
CA MET A 53 -12.21 -8.12 -2.97
C MET A 53 -12.82 -7.78 -4.34
N ALA A 54 -12.01 -7.34 -5.30
CA ALA A 54 -12.47 -7.06 -6.65
C ALA A 54 -12.94 -8.33 -7.37
N PHE A 55 -12.10 -9.37 -7.44
CA PHE A 55 -12.41 -10.61 -8.18
C PHE A 55 -13.50 -11.47 -7.53
N TYR A 56 -13.53 -11.53 -6.20
CA TYR A 56 -14.45 -12.37 -5.45
C TYR A 56 -15.58 -11.58 -4.78
N SER A 57 -15.74 -10.28 -5.06
CA SER A 57 -16.87 -9.47 -4.56
C SER A 57 -18.20 -10.18 -4.77
N SER A 58 -18.46 -10.65 -6.00
CA SER A 58 -19.68 -11.36 -6.36
C SER A 58 -19.89 -12.64 -5.54
N THR A 59 -18.83 -13.43 -5.33
CA THR A 59 -18.89 -14.67 -4.54
C THR A 59 -19.09 -14.40 -3.05
N ILE A 60 -18.48 -13.34 -2.52
CA ILE A 60 -18.66 -12.88 -1.13
C ILE A 60 -20.11 -12.44 -0.91
N PHE A 61 -20.69 -11.70 -1.85
CA PHE A 61 -22.08 -11.26 -1.79
C PHE A 61 -23.08 -12.40 -1.98
N GLU A 62 -22.76 -13.38 -2.82
CA GLU A 62 -23.55 -14.61 -2.98
C GLU A 62 -23.58 -15.42 -1.68
N GLN A 63 -22.42 -15.63 -1.05
CA GLN A 63 -22.32 -16.30 0.25
C GLN A 63 -23.01 -15.54 1.39
N ALA A 64 -23.10 -14.21 1.29
CA ALA A 64 -23.84 -13.40 2.25
C ALA A 64 -25.36 -13.61 2.14
N GLY A 65 -25.86 -14.13 1.01
CA GLY A 65 -27.27 -14.45 0.77
C GLY A 65 -27.97 -13.56 -0.26
N TYR A 66 -27.24 -12.78 -1.06
CA TYR A 66 -27.85 -12.00 -2.14
C TYR A 66 -28.19 -12.85 -3.36
N SER A 67 -29.27 -12.49 -4.05
CA SER A 67 -29.60 -13.03 -5.37
C SER A 67 -28.59 -12.53 -6.43
N ALA A 68 -28.41 -13.28 -7.53
CA ALA A 68 -27.43 -12.96 -8.58
C ALA A 68 -27.54 -11.51 -9.11
N ARG A 69 -28.76 -10.95 -9.24
CA ARG A 69 -28.96 -9.55 -9.63
C ARG A 69 -28.48 -8.55 -8.58
N GLN A 70 -28.69 -8.84 -7.30
CA GLN A 70 -28.24 -7.99 -6.20
C GLN A 70 -26.71 -8.06 -6.02
N CYS A 71 -26.08 -9.22 -6.26
CA CYS A 71 -24.63 -9.34 -6.27
C CYS A 71 -23.99 -8.46 -7.35
N LEU A 72 -24.56 -8.46 -8.57
CA LEU A 72 -24.09 -7.60 -9.66
C LEU A 72 -24.23 -6.11 -9.31
N LEU A 73 -25.37 -5.70 -8.74
CA LEU A 73 -25.58 -4.34 -8.27
C LEU A 73 -24.61 -3.95 -7.14
N ALA A 74 -24.30 -4.87 -6.24
CA ALA A 74 -23.34 -4.63 -5.16
C ALA A 74 -21.89 -4.51 -5.68
N SER A 75 -21.50 -5.33 -6.66
CA SER A 75 -20.22 -5.22 -7.34
C SER A 75 -20.10 -3.90 -8.12
N MET A 76 -21.19 -3.47 -8.77
CA MET A 76 -21.27 -2.15 -9.40
C MET A 76 -21.11 -1.02 -8.38
N GLY A 77 -21.75 -1.14 -7.21
CA GLY A 77 -21.61 -0.19 -6.10
C GLY A 77 -20.17 -0.10 -5.58
N PHE A 78 -19.50 -1.24 -5.43
CA PHE A 78 -18.08 -1.31 -5.09
C PHE A 78 -17.20 -0.53 -6.09
N GLY A 79 -17.41 -0.77 -7.39
CA GLY A 79 -16.69 -0.04 -8.44
C GLY A 79 -16.97 1.46 -8.45
N LEU A 80 -18.22 1.86 -8.21
CA LEU A 80 -18.63 3.27 -8.13
C LEU A 80 -17.97 3.97 -6.94
N VAL A 81 -17.92 3.33 -5.77
CA VAL A 81 -17.23 3.87 -4.59
C VAL A 81 -15.75 4.06 -4.89
N MET A 82 -15.10 3.07 -5.50
CA MET A 82 -13.69 3.19 -5.89
C MET A 82 -13.46 4.37 -6.84
N PHE A 83 -14.37 4.59 -7.81
CA PHE A 83 -14.30 5.71 -8.73
C PHE A 83 -14.51 7.08 -8.05
N VAL A 84 -15.54 7.21 -7.21
CA VAL A 84 -15.84 8.47 -6.51
C VAL A 84 -14.72 8.85 -5.54
N PHE A 85 -14.18 7.87 -4.80
CA PHE A 85 -13.09 8.11 -3.85
C PHE A 85 -11.71 8.28 -4.52
N ALA A 86 -11.61 8.10 -5.83
CA ALA A 86 -10.39 8.43 -6.58
C ALA A 86 -10.19 9.96 -6.72
N PHE A 87 -11.25 10.78 -6.76
CA PHE A 87 -11.09 12.25 -6.90
C PHE A 87 -10.46 12.90 -5.66
N PRO A 88 -10.94 12.63 -4.42
CA PRO A 88 -10.28 13.14 -3.21
C PRO A 88 -8.87 12.58 -3.03
N ALA A 89 -8.59 11.38 -3.55
CA ALA A 89 -7.27 10.74 -3.49
C ALA A 89 -6.18 11.64 -4.06
N VAL A 90 -6.42 12.21 -5.24
CA VAL A 90 -5.46 13.07 -5.94
C VAL A 90 -5.12 14.30 -5.09
N TYR A 91 -6.14 14.93 -4.49
CA TYR A 91 -5.93 16.10 -3.64
C TYR A 91 -5.27 15.77 -2.30
N MET A 92 -5.69 14.68 -1.65
CA MET A 92 -5.14 14.24 -0.35
C MET A 92 -3.67 13.80 -0.47
N MET A 93 -3.30 13.21 -1.60
CA MET A 93 -1.95 12.72 -1.85
C MET A 93 -0.90 13.85 -1.83
N ASP A 94 -1.26 15.03 -2.33
CA ASP A 94 -0.35 16.18 -2.35
C ASP A 94 -0.37 16.98 -1.03
N THR A 95 -1.50 17.00 -0.32
CA THR A 95 -1.67 17.76 0.92
C THR A 95 -1.20 17.01 2.17
N PHE A 96 -1.54 15.73 2.34
CA PHE A 96 -1.24 14.97 3.58
C PHE A 96 0.12 14.24 3.59
N GLY A 97 0.76 14.07 2.43
CA GLY A 97 2.02 13.34 2.31
C GLY A 97 1.82 11.83 2.21
N ARG A 98 2.81 11.15 1.61
CA ARG A 98 2.65 9.78 1.10
C ARG A 98 2.69 8.74 2.22
N ARG A 99 3.61 8.88 3.16
CA ARG A 99 3.72 7.95 4.31
C ARG A 99 2.54 8.11 5.28
N ASN A 100 2.15 9.34 5.60
CA ASN A 100 1.02 9.59 6.51
C ASN A 100 -0.30 9.05 5.95
N LEU A 101 -0.50 9.14 4.63
CA LEU A 101 -1.69 8.59 4.00
C LEU A 101 -1.75 7.06 4.16
N LEU A 102 -0.64 6.34 3.92
CA LEU A 102 -0.57 4.90 4.19
C LEU A 102 -0.81 4.58 5.67
N LEU A 103 -0.16 5.30 6.59
CA LEU A 103 -0.29 5.03 8.01
C LEU A 103 -1.72 5.25 8.54
N ILE A 104 -2.49 6.16 7.92
CA ILE A 104 -3.90 6.35 8.28
C ILE A 104 -4.78 5.29 7.59
N THR A 105 -4.49 4.89 6.36
CA THR A 105 -5.38 3.99 5.61
C THR A 105 -5.30 2.55 6.12
N PHE A 106 -4.12 2.02 6.44
CA PHE A 106 -3.98 0.61 6.85
C PHE A 106 -4.72 0.22 8.13
N PRO A 107 -4.64 0.98 9.24
CA PRO A 107 -5.46 0.70 10.42
C PRO A 107 -6.95 0.80 10.11
N ASN A 108 -7.33 1.77 9.28
CA ASN A 108 -8.72 1.95 8.87
C ASN A 108 -9.26 0.77 8.05
N MET A 109 -8.44 0.23 7.15
CA MET A 109 -8.77 -0.96 6.38
C MET A 109 -8.84 -2.22 7.25
N ALA A 110 -7.92 -2.36 8.21
CA ALA A 110 -7.86 -3.52 9.10
C ALA A 110 -9.13 -3.66 9.96
N TRP A 111 -9.62 -2.56 10.57
CA TRP A 111 -10.84 -2.64 11.38
C TRP A 111 -12.09 -2.85 10.53
N CYS A 112 -12.16 -2.28 9.31
CA CYS A 112 -13.28 -2.51 8.41
C CYS A 112 -13.38 -3.99 7.98
N LEU A 113 -12.23 -4.63 7.69
CA LEU A 113 -12.15 -6.05 7.38
C LEU A 113 -12.46 -6.94 8.58
N LEU A 114 -12.03 -6.53 9.78
CA LEU A 114 -12.36 -7.24 11.01
C LEU A 114 -13.86 -7.13 11.32
N ALA A 115 -14.44 -5.94 11.16
CA ALA A 115 -15.87 -5.71 11.34
C ALA A 115 -16.72 -6.48 10.31
N SER A 116 -16.29 -6.51 9.04
CA SER A 116 -16.97 -7.32 8.02
C SER A 116 -16.88 -8.81 8.34
N GLY A 117 -15.72 -9.31 8.77
CA GLY A 117 -15.52 -10.69 9.24
C GLY A 117 -16.43 -11.06 10.42
N LEU A 118 -16.53 -10.18 11.43
CA LEU A 118 -17.42 -10.39 12.58
C LEU A 118 -18.91 -10.38 12.21
N CYS A 119 -19.30 -9.60 11.20
CA CYS A 119 -20.68 -9.61 10.71
C CYS A 119 -21.10 -10.96 10.10
N PHE A 120 -20.15 -11.79 9.63
CA PHE A 120 -20.43 -13.14 9.16
C PHE A 120 -20.76 -14.14 10.29
N LEU A 121 -20.45 -13.82 11.57
CA LEU A 121 -20.90 -14.64 12.71
C LEU A 121 -22.36 -14.39 13.11
N ILE A 122 -22.99 -13.33 12.59
CA ILE A 122 -24.39 -13.01 12.91
C ILE A 122 -25.31 -14.04 12.22
N ASP A 123 -26.32 -14.47 12.95
CA ASP A 123 -27.26 -15.53 12.56
C ASP A 123 -27.89 -15.31 11.18
N GLN A 124 -28.07 -16.40 10.42
CA GLN A 124 -28.53 -16.35 9.02
C GLN A 124 -29.95 -15.80 8.84
N GLY A 125 -30.72 -15.65 9.92
CA GLY A 125 -32.08 -15.12 9.90
C GLY A 125 -32.21 -13.60 9.92
N SER A 126 -31.12 -12.84 10.13
CA SER A 126 -31.18 -11.39 10.19
C SER A 126 -30.97 -10.73 8.83
N SER A 127 -32.03 -10.11 8.29
CA SER A 127 -32.00 -9.32 7.06
C SER A 127 -30.97 -8.16 7.09
N ALA A 128 -30.52 -7.76 8.29
CA ALA A 128 -29.51 -6.72 8.47
C ALA A 128 -28.07 -7.18 8.19
N ARG A 129 -27.78 -8.48 8.16
CA ARG A 129 -26.41 -9.01 8.01
C ARG A 129 -25.75 -8.58 6.71
N VAL A 130 -26.49 -8.71 5.61
CA VAL A 130 -25.99 -8.46 4.25
C VAL A 130 -25.69 -6.98 3.98
N PRO A 131 -26.58 -6.02 4.32
CA PRO A 131 -26.27 -4.60 4.14
C PRO A 131 -25.12 -4.12 5.06
N LEU A 132 -24.96 -4.70 6.26
CA LEU A 132 -23.82 -4.41 7.14
C LEU A 132 -22.48 -4.86 6.52
N ILE A 133 -22.42 -6.07 5.98
CA ILE A 133 -21.22 -6.57 5.29
C ILE A 133 -20.90 -5.68 4.08
N ALA A 134 -21.89 -5.36 3.26
CA ALA A 134 -21.70 -4.47 2.11
C ALA A 134 -21.22 -3.07 2.54
N PHE A 135 -21.77 -2.52 3.62
CA PHE A 135 -21.35 -1.24 4.17
C PHE A 135 -19.88 -1.23 4.59
N PHE A 136 -19.41 -2.24 5.32
CA PHE A 136 -18.01 -2.33 5.72
C PHE A 136 -17.06 -2.56 4.54
N ILE A 137 -17.49 -3.31 3.52
CA ILE A 137 -16.72 -3.49 2.28
C ILE A 137 -16.62 -2.17 1.49
N TYR A 138 -17.71 -1.41 1.39
CA TYR A 138 -17.69 -0.10 0.75
C TYR A 138 -16.85 0.90 1.54
N LEU A 139 -16.93 0.87 2.87
CA LEU A 139 -16.09 1.71 3.72
C LEU A 139 -14.60 1.36 3.58
N PHE A 140 -14.26 0.07 3.54
CA PHE A 140 -12.92 -0.39 3.21
C PHE A 140 -12.44 0.16 1.85
N THR A 141 -13.30 0.10 0.83
CA THR A 141 -12.98 0.59 -0.53
C THR A 141 -12.79 2.11 -0.57
N ALA A 142 -13.66 2.83 0.14
CA ALA A 142 -13.59 4.28 0.29
C ALA A 142 -12.30 4.73 0.99
N MET A 143 -11.82 3.95 1.98
CA MET A 143 -10.56 4.22 2.67
C MET A 143 -9.34 3.78 1.85
N TYR A 144 -9.47 2.73 1.06
CA TYR A 144 -8.40 2.25 0.17
C TYR A 144 -8.10 3.27 -0.96
N GLY A 145 -9.14 3.85 -1.57
CA GLY A 145 -9.06 4.80 -2.68
C GLY A 145 -8.00 5.90 -2.51
N PRO A 146 -8.07 6.74 -1.45
CA PRO A 146 -7.12 7.83 -1.25
C PRO A 146 -5.68 7.36 -1.02
N GLY A 147 -5.49 6.23 -0.34
CA GLY A 147 -4.16 5.79 0.08
C GLY A 147 -3.45 4.90 -0.92
N MET A 148 -3.98 3.72 -1.16
CA MET A 148 -3.23 2.62 -1.76
C MET A 148 -3.50 2.40 -3.25
N GLY A 149 -4.44 3.15 -3.83
CA GLY A 149 -4.69 3.14 -5.27
C GLY A 149 -3.51 3.71 -6.08
N PRO A 150 -3.26 5.03 -6.02
CA PRO A 150 -2.25 5.68 -6.88
C PRO A 150 -0.83 5.64 -6.29
N LEU A 151 -0.70 5.45 -4.99
CA LEU A 151 0.54 5.71 -4.26
C LEU A 151 1.69 4.73 -4.58
N PRO A 152 1.47 3.41 -4.69
CA PRO A 152 2.55 2.49 -5.05
C PRO A 152 3.22 2.86 -6.37
N SER A 153 2.40 3.21 -7.37
CA SER A 153 2.85 3.63 -8.70
C SER A 153 3.72 4.87 -8.66
N ILE A 154 3.31 5.85 -7.87
CA ILE A 154 4.05 7.10 -7.71
C ILE A 154 5.33 6.85 -6.93
N TYR A 155 5.24 6.08 -5.84
CA TYR A 155 6.38 5.82 -4.97
C TYR A 155 7.54 5.14 -5.70
N PHE A 156 7.31 4.07 -6.45
CA PHE A 156 8.43 3.44 -7.17
C PHE A 156 8.98 4.36 -8.27
N SER A 157 8.14 5.20 -8.89
CA SER A 157 8.61 6.18 -9.87
C SER A 157 9.51 7.26 -9.25
N GLU A 158 9.24 7.65 -7.99
CA GLU A 158 10.07 8.59 -7.22
C GLU A 158 11.32 7.90 -6.68
N ALA A 159 11.19 6.69 -6.14
CA ALA A 159 12.25 5.96 -5.43
C ALA A 159 13.43 5.55 -6.33
N PHE A 160 13.19 5.29 -7.62
CA PHE A 160 14.24 4.91 -8.54
C PHE A 160 14.87 6.12 -9.26
N PRO A 161 16.23 6.20 -9.30
CA PRO A 161 16.93 7.21 -10.07
C PRO A 161 16.66 7.02 -11.57
N LEU A 162 16.69 8.12 -12.33
CA LEU A 162 16.33 8.16 -13.76
C LEU A 162 17.00 7.03 -14.58
N SER A 163 18.27 6.74 -14.33
CA SER A 163 19.04 5.72 -15.06
C SER A 163 18.55 4.28 -14.88
N HIS A 164 17.86 3.96 -13.78
CA HIS A 164 17.40 2.60 -13.45
C HIS A 164 15.89 2.52 -13.20
N ARG A 165 15.15 3.60 -13.47
CA ARG A 165 13.72 3.71 -13.18
C ARG A 165 12.90 2.68 -13.93
N GLU A 166 13.16 2.48 -15.22
CA GLU A 166 12.41 1.54 -16.04
C GLU A 166 12.55 0.10 -15.52
N ILE A 167 13.79 -0.33 -15.26
CA ILE A 167 14.09 -1.69 -14.80
C ILE A 167 13.58 -1.90 -13.36
N GLY A 168 13.76 -0.93 -12.47
CA GLY A 168 13.25 -1.00 -11.10
C GLY A 168 11.72 -1.01 -11.03
N SER A 169 11.05 -0.23 -11.89
CA SER A 169 9.59 -0.22 -11.99
C SER A 169 9.07 -1.53 -12.56
N ALA A 170 9.69 -2.06 -13.62
CA ALA A 170 9.33 -3.35 -14.19
C ALA A 170 9.45 -4.49 -13.18
N PHE A 171 10.55 -4.52 -12.41
CA PHE A 171 10.73 -5.48 -11.32
C PHE A 171 9.64 -5.34 -10.24
N THR A 172 9.32 -4.12 -9.83
CA THR A 172 8.28 -3.86 -8.82
C THR A 172 6.91 -4.29 -9.30
N ILE A 173 6.56 -4.03 -10.57
CA ILE A 173 5.30 -4.48 -11.19
C ILE A 173 5.26 -6.01 -11.28
N CYS A 174 6.38 -6.66 -11.62
CA CYS A 174 6.49 -8.11 -11.64
C CYS A 174 6.21 -8.70 -10.25
N VAL A 175 6.81 -8.15 -9.19
CA VAL A 175 6.54 -8.55 -7.79
C VAL A 175 5.07 -8.33 -7.43
N ASN A 176 4.49 -7.19 -7.80
CA ASN A 176 3.08 -6.89 -7.56
C ASN A 176 2.16 -7.95 -8.17
N ASN A 177 2.37 -8.28 -9.45
CA ASN A 177 1.55 -9.26 -10.15
C ASN A 177 1.81 -10.69 -9.67
N ALA A 178 3.05 -11.03 -9.31
CA ALA A 178 3.38 -12.35 -8.76
C ALA A 178 2.67 -12.59 -7.43
N VAL A 179 2.71 -11.63 -6.51
CA VAL A 179 2.05 -11.72 -5.21
C VAL A 179 0.53 -11.67 -5.37
N GLY A 180 0.00 -10.80 -6.24
CA GLY A 180 -1.43 -10.73 -6.53
C GLY A 180 -1.98 -12.05 -7.09
N SER A 181 -1.27 -12.67 -8.03
CA SER A 181 -1.62 -13.99 -8.57
C SER A 181 -1.55 -15.08 -7.51
N ALA A 182 -0.50 -15.11 -6.69
CA ALA A 182 -0.37 -16.09 -5.60
C ALA A 182 -1.52 -16.00 -4.59
N LEU A 183 -1.92 -14.79 -4.21
CA LEU A 183 -3.05 -14.58 -3.30
C LEU A 183 -4.39 -14.95 -3.95
N THR A 184 -4.59 -14.61 -5.22
CA THR A 184 -5.81 -14.94 -5.96
C THR A 184 -5.98 -16.45 -6.09
N LEU A 185 -4.89 -17.19 -6.33
CA LEU A 185 -4.92 -18.66 -6.42
C LEU A 185 -5.13 -19.35 -5.07
N THR A 186 -4.60 -18.78 -3.99
CA THR A 186 -4.73 -19.37 -2.64
C THR A 186 -6.06 -19.01 -1.95
N PHE A 187 -6.74 -17.94 -2.39
CA PHE A 187 -7.97 -17.46 -1.78
C PHE A 187 -9.14 -18.48 -1.78
N PRO A 188 -9.43 -19.22 -2.87
CA PRO A 188 -10.49 -20.24 -2.84
C PRO A 188 -10.24 -21.35 -1.82
N GLU A 189 -8.99 -21.79 -1.67
CA GLU A 189 -8.63 -22.83 -0.69
C GLU A 189 -8.72 -22.29 0.74
N LEU A 190 -8.33 -21.03 0.94
CA LEU A 190 -8.51 -20.32 2.21
C LEU A 190 -9.99 -20.23 2.59
N LEU A 191 -10.85 -19.87 1.63
CA LEU A 191 -12.30 -19.76 1.82
C LEU A 191 -12.93 -21.11 2.18
N HIS A 192 -12.46 -22.20 1.56
CA HIS A 192 -12.96 -23.55 1.84
C HIS A 192 -12.52 -24.08 3.21
N LYS A 193 -11.28 -23.83 3.64
CA LYS A 193 -10.73 -24.36 4.91
C LYS A 193 -11.12 -23.55 6.14
N ILE A 194 -11.12 -22.22 6.03
CA ILE A 194 -11.24 -21.30 7.16
C ILE A 194 -12.59 -20.55 7.16
N GLY A 195 -13.33 -20.62 6.04
CA GLY A 195 -14.59 -19.92 5.87
C GLY A 195 -14.41 -18.41 5.61
N PRO A 196 -15.50 -17.69 5.25
CA PRO A 196 -15.46 -16.28 4.92
C PRO A 196 -14.95 -15.44 6.09
N THR A 197 -15.49 -15.71 7.29
CA THR A 197 -15.12 -15.06 8.55
C THR A 197 -13.62 -15.08 8.80
N GLY A 198 -12.99 -16.25 8.75
CA GLY A 198 -11.58 -16.35 9.07
C GLY A 198 -10.68 -15.90 7.92
N ALA A 199 -11.14 -15.93 6.66
CA ALA A 199 -10.45 -15.29 5.54
C ALA A 199 -10.38 -13.76 5.74
N PHE A 200 -11.49 -13.11 6.10
CA PHE A 200 -11.51 -11.66 6.41
C PHE A 200 -10.63 -11.30 7.61
N CYS A 201 -10.68 -12.08 8.69
CA CYS A 201 -9.79 -11.89 9.84
C CYS A 201 -8.31 -12.09 9.48
N PHE A 202 -7.99 -13.03 8.59
CA PHE A 202 -6.63 -13.23 8.08
C PHE A 202 -6.13 -12.01 7.29
N TYR A 203 -6.96 -11.46 6.38
CA TYR A 203 -6.62 -10.22 5.67
C TYR A 203 -6.53 -9.01 6.60
N ALA A 204 -7.36 -8.93 7.65
CA ALA A 204 -7.22 -7.89 8.67
C ALA A 204 -5.85 -7.98 9.39
N GLY A 205 -5.41 -9.20 9.74
CA GLY A 205 -4.09 -9.45 10.31
C GLY A 205 -2.94 -9.10 9.37
N LEU A 206 -3.07 -9.43 8.08
CA LEU A 206 -2.09 -9.04 7.05
C LEU A 206 -2.02 -7.52 6.85
N ASN A 207 -3.15 -6.81 6.93
CA ASN A 207 -3.17 -5.34 6.90
C ASN A 207 -2.45 -4.74 8.11
N LEU A 208 -2.59 -5.33 9.30
CA LEU A 208 -1.87 -4.88 10.49
C LEU A 208 -0.36 -5.16 10.38
N LEU A 209 0.02 -6.31 9.83
CA LEU A 209 1.43 -6.61 9.54
C LEU A 209 2.00 -5.63 8.51
N ALA A 210 1.26 -5.34 7.45
CA ALA A 210 1.62 -4.36 6.44
C ALA A 210 1.78 -2.97 7.06
N PHE A 211 0.87 -2.55 7.96
CA PHE A 211 1.01 -1.31 8.72
C PHE A 211 2.32 -1.25 9.49
N ILE A 212 2.67 -2.32 10.22
CA ILE A 212 3.91 -2.40 11.00
C ILE A 212 5.14 -2.32 10.08
N VAL A 213 5.14 -3.05 8.96
CA VAL A 213 6.25 -3.03 8.01
C VAL A 213 6.40 -1.65 7.37
N ILE A 214 5.31 -1.04 6.91
CA ILE A 214 5.29 0.30 6.34
C ILE A 214 5.77 1.32 7.36
N PHE A 215 5.34 1.16 8.60
CA PHE A 215 5.75 2.04 9.68
C PHE A 215 7.27 2.06 9.84
N PHE A 216 7.92 0.88 9.83
CA PHE A 216 9.36 0.70 10.06
C PHE A 216 10.27 0.85 8.83
N LEU A 217 9.77 0.50 7.64
CA LEU A 217 10.61 0.28 6.47
C LEU A 217 10.51 1.41 5.43
N ILE A 218 9.44 2.20 5.45
CA ILE A 218 9.17 3.20 4.41
C ILE A 218 9.61 4.60 4.87
N PRO A 219 10.62 5.20 4.20
CA PRO A 219 10.95 6.61 4.37
C PRO A 219 9.90 7.52 3.72
N GLU A 220 9.73 8.73 4.25
CA GLU A 220 8.85 9.75 3.64
C GLU A 220 9.48 10.30 2.36
N THR A 221 8.71 10.32 1.26
CA THR A 221 9.15 10.84 -0.05
C THR A 221 8.55 12.20 -0.41
N LYS A 222 7.67 12.77 0.44
CA LYS A 222 6.99 14.04 0.14
C LYS A 222 7.97 15.20 -0.09
N GLN A 223 7.83 15.88 -1.23
CA GLN A 223 8.49 17.15 -1.57
C GLN A 223 10.03 17.11 -1.53
N ARG A 224 10.63 15.94 -1.76
CA ARG A 224 12.08 15.79 -1.83
C ARG A 224 12.55 15.71 -3.28
N THR A 225 13.63 16.41 -3.60
CA THR A 225 14.21 16.30 -4.95
C THR A 225 14.79 14.90 -5.16
N LEU A 226 15.00 14.50 -6.42
CA LEU A 226 15.65 13.22 -6.74
C LEU A 226 17.02 13.08 -6.08
N GLU A 227 17.74 14.17 -5.84
CA GLU A 227 19.05 14.22 -5.17
C GLU A 227 18.95 14.06 -3.64
N GLU A 228 17.90 14.59 -3.03
CA GLU A 228 17.60 14.39 -1.61
C GLU A 228 17.10 12.97 -1.32
N LEU A 229 16.25 12.42 -2.21
CA LEU A 229 15.80 11.03 -2.12
C LEU A 229 16.98 10.06 -2.21
N ASN A 230 17.91 10.42 -3.07
CA ASN A 230 19.19 9.78 -3.29
C ASN A 230 20.04 9.71 -2.00
N TYR A 231 20.00 10.74 -1.15
CA TYR A 231 20.61 10.78 0.18
C TYR A 231 19.79 9.97 1.20
N ILE A 232 18.45 10.06 1.14
CA ILE A 232 17.52 9.37 2.03
C ILE A 232 17.65 7.85 1.95
N PHE A 233 17.66 7.30 0.72
CA PHE A 233 17.91 5.88 0.47
C PHE A 233 19.37 5.47 0.69
N GLY A 234 20.29 6.44 0.77
CA GLY A 234 21.69 6.26 1.16
C GLY A 234 21.87 5.93 2.66
N VAL A 235 20.88 6.21 3.50
CA VAL A 235 20.91 5.90 4.94
C VAL A 235 20.45 4.45 5.21
N PRO A 236 21.15 3.68 6.07
CA PRO A 236 20.77 2.30 6.39
C PRO A 236 19.35 2.21 6.99
N THR A 237 18.55 1.25 6.53
CA THR A 237 17.19 0.95 7.03
C THR A 237 17.15 0.71 8.55
N ARG A 238 18.25 0.23 9.15
CA ARG A 238 18.39 0.11 10.62
C ARG A 238 18.40 1.47 11.35
N ARG A 239 18.97 2.51 10.75
CA ARG A 239 19.04 3.86 11.34
C ARG A 239 17.68 4.57 11.22
N HIS A 240 16.96 4.30 10.13
CA HIS A 240 15.55 4.70 9.93
C HIS A 240 14.60 4.06 10.94
N ALA A 241 14.65 2.73 11.06
CA ALA A 241 13.83 2.00 12.03
C ALA A 241 14.17 2.40 13.47
N ALA A 242 15.46 2.58 13.80
CA ALA A 242 15.88 3.07 15.11
C ALA A 242 15.38 4.48 15.41
N TYR A 243 15.39 5.40 14.44
CA TYR A 243 14.85 6.75 14.60
C TYR A 243 13.32 6.75 14.74
N GLN A 244 12.60 5.87 14.04
CA GLN A 244 11.16 5.76 14.20
C GLN A 244 10.75 5.21 15.58
N VAL A 245 11.53 4.26 16.12
CA VAL A 245 11.33 3.72 17.48
C VAL A 245 11.76 4.73 18.57
N ARG A 246 12.91 5.38 18.41
CA ARG A 246 13.48 6.26 19.46
C ARG A 246 13.00 7.70 19.43
N THR A 247 12.57 8.22 18.28
CA THR A 247 12.32 9.65 18.10
C THR A 247 10.91 9.93 17.61
N TRP A 248 10.41 9.18 16.62
CA TRP A 248 9.07 9.42 16.04
C TRP A 248 7.92 8.90 16.92
N LEU A 249 8.00 7.67 17.44
CA LEU A 249 6.98 7.08 18.33
C LEU A 249 6.76 7.92 19.61
N PRO A 250 7.81 8.36 20.31
CA PRO A 250 7.67 9.25 21.47
C PRO A 250 7.10 10.62 21.09
N TRP A 251 7.43 11.14 19.91
CA TRP A 251 6.87 12.40 19.41
C TRP A 251 5.38 12.29 19.06
N LEU A 252 4.95 11.20 18.41
CA LEU A 252 3.54 10.99 18.08
C LEU A 252 2.70 10.80 19.36
N VAL A 253 3.22 10.07 20.34
CA VAL A 253 2.59 9.94 21.67
C VAL A 253 2.56 11.32 22.38
N ARG A 254 3.62 12.12 22.32
CA ARG A 254 3.65 13.45 22.94
C ARG A 254 2.74 14.48 22.25
N ARG A 255 2.63 14.41 20.93
CA ARG A 255 1.87 15.39 20.15
C ARG A 255 0.38 15.06 20.03
N TYR A 256 0.03 13.80 19.77
CA TYR A 256 -1.36 13.37 19.55
C TYR A 256 -2.02 12.75 20.78
N ILE A 257 -1.29 12.03 21.65
CA ILE A 257 -1.87 11.45 22.87
C ILE A 257 -1.75 12.41 24.07
N LEU A 258 -0.66 13.17 24.19
CA LEU A 258 -0.45 14.15 25.26
C LEU A 258 -0.79 15.60 24.86
N LEU A 259 -1.33 15.84 23.65
CA LEU A 259 -1.79 17.14 23.15
C LEU A 259 -0.77 18.30 23.24
N GLN A 260 0.54 18.02 23.27
CA GLN A 260 1.56 19.06 23.32
C GLN A 260 1.82 19.64 21.91
N ARG A 261 1.23 20.82 21.63
CA ARG A 261 1.36 21.54 20.34
C ARG A 261 2.78 22.00 19.97
N ASN A 262 3.71 22.04 20.93
CA ASN A 262 5.10 22.54 20.76
C ASN A 262 6.15 21.44 20.52
N ALA A 263 5.76 20.17 20.32
CA ALA A 263 6.74 19.13 20.01
C ALA A 263 7.22 19.29 18.55
N GLU A 264 8.42 19.80 18.35
CA GLU A 264 9.10 19.77 17.05
C GLU A 264 9.76 18.40 16.84
N LEU A 265 9.62 17.87 15.63
CA LEU A 265 10.20 16.59 15.24
C LEU A 265 11.60 16.89 14.71
N GLU A 266 12.64 16.52 15.47
CA GLU A 266 14.05 16.71 15.04
C GLU A 266 14.23 16.08 13.66
N PRO A 267 14.49 16.83 12.59
CA PRO A 267 14.54 16.25 11.25
C PRO A 267 15.69 15.25 11.16
N LEU A 268 15.39 13.99 10.78
CA LEU A 268 16.41 12.96 10.52
C LEU A 268 17.39 13.36 9.38
N TYR A 269 16.98 14.33 8.57
CA TYR A 269 17.72 14.84 7.43
C TYR A 269 18.01 16.32 7.63
N HIS A 270 19.26 16.63 8.01
CA HIS A 270 19.82 17.95 7.80
C HIS A 270 20.23 18.03 6.34
N LEU A 271 19.38 18.65 5.53
CA LEU A 271 19.71 19.03 4.17
C LEU A 271 20.30 20.43 4.26
N GLU A 272 21.61 20.53 4.07
CA GLU A 272 22.29 21.79 3.78
C GLU A 272 22.12 22.15 2.31
#